data_AF-A0A653H281-F1
#
_entry.id   AF-A0A653H281-F1
#
_cell.length_a   1.000
_cell.length_b   1.000
_cell.length_c   1.000
_cell.angle_alpha   90.00
_cell.angle_beta   90.00
_cell.angle_gamma   90.00
#
_symmetry.space_group_name_H-M   'P 1'
#
loop_
_entity.id
_entity.type
_entity.pdbx_description
1 polymer ?
#
loop_
_entity_poly.entity_id
_entity_poly.type
_entity_poly.pdbx_seq_one_letter_code
_entity_poly.pdbx_strand_id
1 'polypeptide(L)'
;MLRIKQLKKGWDGLGKTAKVVYGCFFFNILLLMGITTKRQLANKKAIHFYTEKIISSSNENNDWSCYNSAKQYRQECAYLNEDEQNLNICTNLHERLENCRNDLYKYIKEDTPAMKNIPHIINKPTWVKDPEWFKNLQN
;
A
#
# COMPACT_ATOMS: atom_id res chain seq x y z
N MET A 1 34.98 22.49 7.91
CA MET A 1 35.98 22.49 9.03
C MET A 1 35.71 23.52 10.13
N LEU A 2 35.25 24.74 9.84
CA LEU A 2 35.08 25.81 10.85
C LEU A 2 34.06 25.50 11.97
N ARG A 3 32.94 24.83 11.65
CA ARG A 3 31.89 24.48 12.64
C ARG A 3 32.36 23.52 13.75
N ILE A 4 33.21 22.55 13.41
CA ILE A 4 33.71 21.56 14.40
C ILE A 4 34.68 22.23 15.38
N LYS A 5 35.48 23.19 14.91
CA LYS A 5 36.40 23.97 15.76
C LYS A 5 35.63 24.88 16.73
N GLN A 6 34.53 25.49 16.29
CA GLN A 6 33.66 26.30 17.14
C GLN A 6 32.94 25.47 18.22
N LEU A 7 32.49 24.26 17.86
CA LEU A 7 31.88 23.31 18.81
C LEU A 7 32.86 22.85 19.89
N LYS A 8 34.12 22.55 19.52
CA LYS A 8 35.16 22.22 20.51
C LYS A 8 35.42 23.36 21.48
N LYS A 9 35.55 24.59 20.96
CA LYS A 9 35.78 25.77 21.81
C LYS A 9 34.61 26.05 22.77
N GLY A 10 33.37 25.83 22.31
CA GLY A 10 32.17 25.90 23.16
C GLY A 10 32.14 24.82 24.23
N TRP A 11 32.49 23.57 23.88
CA TRP A 11 32.57 22.46 24.83
C TRP A 11 33.65 22.69 25.90
N ASP A 12 34.83 23.16 25.52
CA ASP A 12 35.93 23.40 26.46
C ASP A 12 35.58 24.50 27.46
N GLY A 13 34.82 25.52 27.05
CA GLY A 13 34.34 26.62 27.90
C GLY A 13 33.18 26.27 28.85
N LEU A 14 32.59 25.08 28.77
CA LEU A 14 31.51 24.67 29.69
C LEU A 14 32.05 24.26 31.07
N GLY A 15 31.31 24.63 32.11
CA GLY A 15 31.54 24.16 33.47
C GLY A 15 31.34 22.64 33.63
N LYS A 16 31.96 22.04 34.65
CA LYS A 16 31.98 20.58 34.88
C LYS A 16 30.57 19.97 34.99
N THR A 17 29.64 20.65 35.65
CA THR A 17 28.24 20.22 35.82
C THR A 17 27.46 20.25 34.50
N ALA A 18 27.62 21.31 33.71
CA ALA A 18 26.99 21.44 32.41
C ALA A 18 27.45 20.35 31.43
N LYS A 19 28.75 20.00 31.44
CA LYS A 19 29.29 18.90 30.61
C LYS A 19 28.60 17.56 30.90
N VAL A 20 28.32 17.26 32.17
CA VAL A 20 27.61 16.03 32.56
C VAL A 20 26.16 16.07 32.09
N VAL A 21 25.44 17.16 32.34
CA VAL A 21 24.01 17.28 31.95
C VAL A 21 23.83 17.19 30.43
N TYR A 22 24.60 17.97 29.66
CA TYR A 22 24.54 17.91 28.19
C TYR A 22 25.04 16.58 27.64
N GLY A 23 26.04 15.95 28.29
CA GLY A 23 26.49 14.60 27.95
C GLY A 23 25.37 13.56 28.11
N CYS A 24 24.67 13.57 29.25
CA CYS A 24 23.53 12.68 29.50
C CYS A 24 22.38 12.92 28.53
N PHE A 25 22.08 14.19 28.21
CA PHE A 25 21.04 14.53 27.23
C PHE A 25 21.38 14.01 25.83
N PHE A 26 22.61 14.25 25.36
CA PHE A 26 23.06 13.77 24.06
C PHE A 26 23.08 12.23 23.98
N PHE A 27 23.48 11.56 25.05
CA PHE A 27 23.45 10.10 25.14
C PHE A 27 22.03 9.54 25.02
N ASN A 28 21.04 10.16 25.68
CA ASN A 28 19.64 9.77 25.53
C ASN A 28 19.14 9.93 24.10
N ILE A 29 19.49 11.04 23.43
CA ILE A 29 19.13 11.25 22.01
C ILE A 29 19.76 10.16 21.12
N LEU A 30 21.04 9.85 21.31
CA LEU A 30 21.72 8.81 20.55
C LEU A 30 21.08 7.43 20.75
N LEU A 31 20.71 7.09 21.99
CA LEU A 31 19.99 5.85 22.28
C LEU A 31 18.64 5.78 21.56
N LEU A 32 17.85 6.86 21.63
CA LEU A 32 16.55 6.92 20.95
C LEU A 32 16.70 6.82 19.43
N MET A 33 17.69 7.50 18.83
CA MET A 33 18.01 7.35 17.41
C MET A 33 18.44 5.93 17.06
N GLY A 34 19.25 5.28 17.91
CA GLY A 34 19.69 3.90 17.69
C GLY A 34 18.53 2.90 17.69
N ILE A 35 17.57 3.07 18.60
CA ILE A 35 16.38 2.21 18.68
C ILE A 35 15.45 2.44 17.48
N THR A 36 15.18 3.68 17.11
CA THR A 36 14.29 3.99 15.99
C THR A 36 14.88 3.54 14.66
N THR A 37 16.18 3.75 14.43
CA THR A 37 16.86 3.29 13.21
C THR A 37 16.88 1.77 13.11
N LYS A 38 17.17 1.04 14.19
CA LYS A 38 17.09 -0.44 14.19
C LYS A 38 15.67 -0.94 13.90
N ARG A 39 14.65 -0.30 14.48
CA ARG A 39 13.25 -0.64 14.23
C ARG A 39 12.85 -0.39 12.78
N GLN A 40 13.28 0.74 12.21
CA GLN A 40 13.08 1.07 10.80
C GLN A 40 13.79 0.08 9.88
N LEU A 41 15.02 -0.32 10.21
CA LEU A 41 15.80 -1.29 9.43
C LEU A 41 15.14 -2.68 9.46
N ALA A 42 14.68 -3.12 10.63
CA ALA A 42 13.96 -4.39 10.78
C ALA A 42 12.64 -4.38 9.97
N ASN A 43 11.87 -3.30 10.02
CA ASN A 43 10.65 -3.15 9.22
C ASN A 43 10.95 -3.14 7.72
N LYS A 44 11.98 -2.42 7.28
CA LYS A 44 12.41 -2.42 5.87
C LYS A 44 12.82 -3.82 5.41
N LYS A 45 13.54 -4.57 6.25
CA LYS A 45 13.94 -5.95 5.95
C LYS A 45 12.75 -6.89 5.86
N ALA A 46 11.77 -6.76 6.74
CA ALA A 46 10.53 -7.54 6.70
C ALA A 46 9.75 -7.23 5.41
N ILE A 47 9.53 -5.95 5.10
CA ILE A 47 8.84 -5.52 3.87
C ILE A 47 9.58 -6.06 2.64
N HIS A 48 10.90 -5.87 2.55
CA HIS A 48 11.71 -6.40 1.44
C HIS A 48 11.56 -7.91 1.30
N PHE A 49 11.62 -8.67 2.40
CA PHE A 49 11.44 -10.12 2.37
C PHE A 49 10.04 -10.51 1.84
N TYR A 50 8.98 -9.82 2.26
CA TYR A 50 7.63 -10.08 1.75
C TYR A 50 7.50 -9.68 0.28
N THR A 51 8.04 -8.54 -0.13
CA THR A 51 8.03 -8.07 -1.52
C THR A 51 8.81 -9.02 -2.42
N GLU A 52 10.03 -9.41 -2.03
CA GLU A 52 10.88 -10.35 -2.76
C GLU A 52 10.24 -11.73 -2.85
N LYS A 53 9.64 -12.22 -1.76
CA LYS A 53 8.90 -13.48 -1.75
C LYS A 53 7.64 -13.44 -2.63
N ILE A 54 6.94 -12.30 -2.69
CA ILE A 54 5.80 -12.11 -3.60
C ILE A 54 6.29 -12.10 -5.05
N ILE A 55 7.39 -11.40 -5.34
CA ILE A 55 7.99 -11.35 -6.68
C ILE A 55 8.47 -12.74 -7.11
N SER A 56 9.19 -13.46 -6.24
CA SER A 56 9.71 -14.81 -6.52
C SER A 56 8.57 -15.82 -6.69
N SER A 57 7.55 -15.76 -5.83
CA SER A 57 6.34 -16.57 -5.96
C SER A 57 5.55 -16.25 -7.23
N SER A 58 5.60 -15.01 -7.72
CA SER A 58 4.97 -14.63 -8.99
C SER A 58 5.68 -15.24 -10.20
N ASN A 59 7.01 -15.45 -10.11
CA ASN A 59 7.81 -16.10 -11.15
C ASN A 59 7.68 -17.63 -11.13
N GLU A 60 7.36 -18.24 -9.97
CA GLU A 60 7.27 -19.70 -9.84
C GLU A 60 5.91 -20.27 -10.26
N ASN A 61 4.82 -19.51 -10.19
CA ASN A 61 3.48 -19.94 -10.61
C ASN A 61 2.73 -18.84 -11.36
N ASN A 62 2.70 -18.93 -12.70
CA ASN A 62 1.91 -18.03 -13.56
C ASN A 62 0.41 -18.03 -13.19
N ASP A 63 -0.09 -19.13 -12.63
CA ASP A 63 -1.50 -19.30 -12.23
C ASP A 63 -1.97 -18.27 -11.18
N TRP A 64 -1.07 -17.76 -10.34
CA TRP A 64 -1.40 -16.80 -9.27
C TRP A 64 -1.01 -15.36 -9.61
N SER A 65 -0.48 -15.11 -10.80
CA SER A 65 -0.01 -13.78 -11.24
C SER A 65 -1.12 -12.72 -11.15
N CYS A 66 -2.34 -13.06 -11.55
CA CYS A 66 -3.49 -12.17 -11.50
C CYS A 66 -3.94 -11.84 -10.08
N TYR A 67 -3.99 -12.85 -9.20
CA TYR A 67 -4.30 -12.64 -7.78
C TYR A 67 -3.26 -11.74 -7.10
N ASN A 68 -1.97 -12.01 -7.34
CA ASN A 68 -0.88 -11.25 -6.75
C ASN A 68 -0.86 -9.79 -7.25
N SER A 69 -1.09 -9.57 -8.55
CA SER A 69 -1.20 -8.23 -9.13
C SER A 69 -2.38 -7.46 -8.53
N ALA A 70 -3.53 -8.11 -8.34
CA ALA A 70 -4.72 -7.49 -7.74
C ALA A 70 -4.49 -7.11 -6.27
N LYS A 71 -3.84 -8.00 -5.52
CA LYS A 71 -3.46 -7.75 -4.13
C LYS A 71 -2.52 -6.55 -4.02
N GLN A 72 -1.48 -6.49 -4.87
CA GLN A 72 -0.52 -5.39 -4.86
C GLN A 72 -1.19 -4.07 -5.23
N TYR A 73 -2.01 -4.04 -6.28
CA TYR A 73 -2.77 -2.85 -6.68
C TYR A 73 -3.65 -2.33 -5.54
N ARG A 74 -4.30 -3.22 -4.77
CA ARG A 74 -5.11 -2.81 -3.62
C ARG A 74 -4.30 -2.22 -2.47
N GLN A 75 -3.08 -2.71 -2.25
CA GLN A 75 -2.20 -2.23 -1.19
C GLN A 75 -1.55 -0.90 -1.54
N GLU A 76 -1.15 -0.74 -2.80
CA GLU A 76 -0.31 0.38 -3.24
C GLU A 76 -1.10 1.49 -3.94
N CYS A 77 -2.22 1.17 -4.61
CA CYS A 77 -2.90 2.09 -5.53
C CYS A 77 -4.36 2.43 -5.17
N ALA A 78 -5.10 1.52 -4.52
CA ALA A 78 -6.55 1.70 -4.31
C ALA A 78 -6.97 2.87 -3.41
N TYR A 79 -6.05 3.42 -2.63
CA TYR A 79 -6.30 4.55 -1.73
C TYR A 79 -5.53 5.82 -2.11
N LEU A 80 -4.88 5.82 -3.28
CA LEU A 80 -4.19 6.98 -3.81
C LEU A 80 -5.19 7.94 -4.46
N ASN A 81 -4.95 9.25 -4.31
CA ASN A 81 -5.70 10.28 -5.04
C ASN A 81 -5.39 10.20 -6.54
N GLU A 82 -6.27 10.72 -7.41
CA GLU A 82 -6.13 10.64 -8.88
C GLU A 82 -4.76 11.12 -9.38
N ASP A 83 -4.17 12.14 -8.75
CA ASP A 83 -2.85 12.66 -9.10
C ASP A 83 -1.69 11.71 -8.74
N GLU A 84 -1.85 10.88 -7.71
CA GLU A 84 -0.85 9.90 -7.25
C GLU A 84 -1.01 8.53 -7.93
N GLN A 85 -2.16 8.26 -8.55
CA GLN A 85 -2.39 7.03 -9.32
C GLN A 85 -1.56 6.94 -10.60
N ASN A 86 -1.03 8.06 -11.10
CA ASN A 86 -0.13 8.13 -12.26
C ASN A 86 1.29 7.61 -11.98
N LEU A 87 1.56 7.06 -10.79
CA LEU A 87 2.79 6.34 -10.53
C LEU A 87 2.93 5.16 -11.50
N ASN A 88 4.11 5.05 -12.12
CA ASN A 88 4.43 4.05 -13.15
C ASN A 88 4.18 2.59 -12.71
N ILE A 89 4.15 2.35 -11.40
CA ILE A 89 3.82 1.05 -10.80
C ILE A 89 2.32 0.77 -10.87
N CYS A 90 1.49 1.77 -10.57
CA CYS A 90 0.02 1.64 -10.58
C CYS A 90 -0.53 1.48 -11.99
N THR A 91 0.03 2.20 -12.97
CA THR A 91 -0.32 2.04 -14.39
C THR A 91 0.03 0.64 -14.90
N ASN A 92 1.22 0.14 -14.60
CA ASN A 92 1.64 -1.21 -14.98
C ASN A 92 0.76 -2.30 -14.32
N LEU A 93 0.46 -2.15 -13.03
CA LEU A 93 -0.45 -3.06 -12.33
C LEU A 93 -1.87 -3.01 -12.90
N HIS A 94 -2.36 -1.82 -13.28
CA HIS A 94 -3.65 -1.67 -13.93
C HIS A 94 -3.70 -2.39 -15.28
N GLU A 95 -2.67 -2.22 -16.12
CA GLU A 95 -2.57 -2.92 -17.41
C GLU A 95 -2.54 -4.45 -17.23
N ARG A 96 -1.77 -4.95 -16.25
CA ARG A 96 -1.76 -6.38 -15.92
C ARG A 96 -3.13 -6.89 -15.48
N LEU A 97 -3.87 -6.10 -14.70
CA LEU A 97 -5.22 -6.46 -14.26
C LEU A 97 -6.21 -6.48 -15.40
N GLU A 98 -6.12 -5.55 -16.34
CA GLU A 98 -6.92 -5.54 -17.56
C GLU A 98 -6.65 -6.80 -18.40
N ASN A 99 -5.39 -7.19 -18.55
CA ASN A 99 -5.02 -8.43 -19.24
C ASN A 99 -5.59 -9.67 -18.53
N CYS A 100 -5.45 -9.74 -17.20
CA CYS A 100 -6.04 -10.81 -16.39
C CYS A 100 -7.56 -10.90 -16.56
N ARG A 101 -8.25 -9.75 -16.59
CA ARG A 101 -9.69 -9.67 -16.82
C ARG A 101 -10.05 -10.19 -18.21
N ASN A 102 -9.33 -9.77 -19.24
CA ASN A 102 -9.58 -10.19 -20.63
C ASN A 102 -9.32 -11.69 -20.82
N ASP A 103 -8.30 -12.25 -20.17
CA ASP A 103 -8.04 -13.69 -20.18
C ASP A 103 -9.15 -14.46 -19.47
N LEU A 104 -9.65 -13.96 -18.33
CA LEU A 104 -10.80 -14.55 -17.64
C LEU A 104 -12.05 -14.57 -18.53
N TYR A 105 -12.30 -13.50 -19.29
CA TYR A 105 -13.43 -13.42 -20.21
C TYR A 105 -13.36 -14.41 -21.37
N LYS A 106 -12.19 -14.98 -21.71
CA LYS A 106 -12.10 -16.08 -22.69
C LYS A 106 -12.78 -17.37 -22.18
N TYR A 107 -12.82 -17.55 -20.86
CA TYR A 107 -13.39 -18.74 -20.21
C TYR A 107 -14.81 -18.51 -19.72
N ILE A 108 -15.19 -17.26 -19.45
CA ILE A 108 -16.56 -16.88 -19.10
C ILE A 108 -17.37 -16.79 -20.39
N LYS A 109 -18.37 -17.67 -20.55
CA LYS A 109 -19.33 -17.56 -21.64
C LYS A 109 -20.07 -16.22 -21.53
N GLU A 110 -20.30 -15.55 -22.66
CA GLU A 110 -20.90 -14.21 -22.74
C GLU A 110 -22.20 -14.05 -21.93
N ASP A 111 -22.96 -15.14 -21.78
CA ASP A 111 -24.24 -15.16 -21.07
C ASP A 111 -24.14 -15.95 -19.76
N THR A 112 -23.52 -15.39 -18.74
CA THR A 112 -23.85 -15.82 -17.38
C THR A 112 -25.14 -15.13 -16.94
N PRO A 113 -26.13 -15.84 -16.38
CA PRO A 113 -27.38 -15.23 -15.89
C PRO A 113 -27.15 -14.09 -14.90
N ALA A 114 -26.01 -14.09 -14.20
CA ALA A 114 -25.61 -13.05 -13.25
C ALA A 114 -25.09 -11.75 -13.91
N MET A 115 -24.72 -11.79 -15.20
CA MET A 115 -24.27 -10.62 -15.96
C MET A 115 -25.38 -10.00 -16.82
N LYS A 116 -26.55 -10.65 -16.92
CA LYS A 116 -27.70 -10.11 -17.63
C LYS A 116 -28.37 -9.01 -16.80
N ASN A 117 -29.01 -8.06 -17.49
CA ASN A 117 -29.89 -7.11 -16.84
C ASN A 117 -30.91 -7.87 -15.98
N ILE A 118 -31.11 -7.39 -14.76
CA ILE A 118 -32.04 -8.02 -13.83
C ILE A 118 -33.43 -8.00 -14.49
N PRO A 119 -34.06 -9.17 -14.72
CA PRO A 119 -35.33 -9.21 -15.40
C PRO A 119 -36.41 -8.49 -14.57
N HIS A 120 -37.30 -7.78 -15.25
CA HIS A 120 -38.44 -7.16 -14.59
C HIS A 120 -39.37 -8.24 -14.00
N ILE A 121 -39.54 -8.24 -12.68
CA ILE A 121 -40.37 -9.24 -11.98
C ILE A 121 -41.85 -8.90 -12.20
N ILE A 122 -42.52 -9.68 -13.04
CA ILE A 122 -43.93 -9.45 -13.42
C ILE A 122 -44.88 -9.90 -12.28
N ASN A 123 -44.50 -10.93 -11.52
CA ASN A 123 -45.32 -11.51 -10.44
C ASN A 123 -44.84 -11.10 -9.05
N LYS A 124 -44.61 -9.81 -8.85
CA LYS A 124 -44.16 -9.29 -7.55
C LYS A 124 -45.36 -9.09 -6.61
N PRO A 125 -45.33 -9.60 -5.36
CA PRO A 125 -46.37 -9.32 -4.37
C PRO A 125 -46.46 -7.82 -4.07
N THR A 126 -47.67 -7.30 -3.85
CA THR A 126 -47.93 -5.86 -3.65
C THR A 126 -47.21 -5.26 -2.44
N TRP A 127 -46.83 -6.08 -1.46
CA TRP A 127 -46.11 -5.67 -0.25
C TRP A 127 -44.58 -5.60 -0.44
N VAL A 128 -44.02 -6.12 -1.54
CA VAL A 128 -42.58 -6.05 -1.82
C VAL A 128 -42.27 -4.73 -2.52
N LYS A 129 -41.50 -3.85 -1.88
CA LYS A 129 -41.02 -2.59 -2.49
C LYS A 129 -39.61 -2.80 -3.04
N ASP A 130 -39.33 -2.23 -4.21
CA ASP A 130 -37.98 -2.31 -4.76
C ASP A 130 -37.05 -1.37 -3.99
N PRO A 131 -35.82 -1.79 -3.68
CA PRO A 131 -34.86 -0.96 -2.98
C PRO A 131 -34.41 0.21 -3.87
N GLU A 132 -34.01 1.33 -3.26
CA GLU A 132 -33.63 2.55 -4.00
C GLU A 132 -32.52 2.31 -5.03
N TRP A 133 -31.53 1.49 -4.70
CA TRP A 133 -30.45 1.16 -5.61
C TRP A 133 -30.94 0.48 -6.90
N PHE A 134 -32.02 -0.28 -6.84
CA PHE A 134 -32.59 -0.97 -8.00
C PHE A 134 -33.38 -0.02 -8.91
N LYS A 135 -34.07 0.96 -8.31
CA LYS A 135 -34.80 1.99 -9.07
C LYS A 135 -33.85 2.86 -9.90
N ASN A 136 -32.66 3.13 -9.37
CA ASN A 136 -31.63 3.92 -10.06
C ASN A 136 -31.02 3.20 -11.27
N LEU A 137 -31.13 1.86 -11.35
CA LEU A 137 -30.64 1.05 -12.47
C LEU A 137 -31.64 0.92 -13.63
N GLN A 138 -32.89 1.38 -13.45
CA GLN A 138 -33.96 1.29 -14.46
C GLN A 138 -34.20 2.61 -15.23
N ASN A 139 -33.53 3.70 -14.84
CA ASN A 139 -33.49 4.97 -15.57
C ASN A 139 -32.31 5.01 -16.54
#